data_AF-A0A927A5A1-F1
#
_entry.id   AF-A0A927A5A1-F1
#
_cell.length_a   1.000
_cell.length_b   1.000
_cell.length_c   1.000
_cell.angle_alpha   90.00
_cell.angle_beta   90.00
_cell.angle_gamma   90.00
#
_symmetry.space_group_name_H-M   'P 1'
#
loop_
_entity.id
_entity.type
_entity.pdbx_description
1 polymer ?
#
loop_
_entity_poly.entity_id
_entity_poly.type
_entity_poly.pdbx_seq_one_letter_code
_entity_poly.pdbx_strand_id
1 'polypeptide(L)' 'MAESPVINASPLIFLSRGGLLDLLQLLGDEVLVPSAVALEIQQRGAEDPTVLAYPTEAPRLTLRSVG' A
#
# COMPACT_ATOMS: atom_id res chain seq x y z
N MET A 1 -4.92 -4.57 22.47
CA MET A 1 -4.81 -3.64 21.33
C MET A 1 -4.68 -4.50 20.09
N ALA A 2 -5.53 -4.32 19.08
CA ALA A 2 -5.32 -5.01 17.81
C ALA A 2 -4.10 -4.36 17.14
N GLU A 3 -3.13 -5.17 16.74
CA GLU A 3 -1.91 -4.68 16.09
C GLU A 3 -2.25 -4.30 14.64
N SER A 4 -1.80 -3.13 14.20
CA SER A 4 -2.04 -2.68 12.82
C SER A 4 -1.42 -3.67 11.83
N PRO A 5 -2.15 -4.13 10.80
CA PRO A 5 -1.63 -5.09 9.83
C PRO A 5 -0.38 -4.55 9.13
N VAL A 6 0.66 -5.37 9.04
CA VAL A 6 1.88 -5.06 8.28
C VAL A 6 1.77 -5.70 6.90
N ILE A 7 2.04 -4.93 5.85
CA ILE A 7 1.93 -5.41 4.46
C ILE A 7 3.27 -5.37 3.72
N ASN A 8 3.53 -6.43 2.95
CA ASN A 8 4.74 -6.58 2.13
C ASN A 8 4.56 -5.98 0.72
N ALA A 9 5.64 -5.92 -0.06
CA ALA A 9 5.61 -5.38 -1.42
C ALA A 9 4.69 -6.17 -2.37
N SER A 10 4.79 -7.51 -2.35
CA SER A 10 4.07 -8.37 -3.31
C SER A 10 2.54 -8.19 -3.32
N PRO A 11 1.82 -8.15 -2.18
CA PRO A 11 0.39 -7.86 -2.20
C PRO A 11 0.07 -6.44 -2.67
N LEU A 12 0.88 -5.42 -2.31
CA LEU A 12 0.70 -4.06 -2.82
C LEU A 12 0.84 -4.00 -4.34
N ILE A 13 1.87 -4.65 -4.89
CA ILE A 13 2.12 -4.74 -6.34
C ILE A 13 1.02 -5.49 -7.08
N PHE A 14 0.53 -6.59 -6.51
CA PHE A 14 -0.52 -7.38 -7.14
C PHE A 14 -1.84 -6.62 -7.18
N LEU A 15 -2.23 -6.01 -6.06
CA LEU A 15 -3.49 -5.27 -5.93
C LEU A 15 -3.49 -3.97 -6.75
N SER A 16 -2.38 -3.22 -6.75
CA SER A 16 -2.27 -1.97 -7.53
C SER A 16 -2.44 -2.22 -9.03
N ARG A 17 -1.82 -3.28 -9.57
CA ARG A 17 -1.92 -3.67 -10.98
C ARG A 17 -3.33 -4.13 -11.37
N GLY A 18 -4.07 -4.69 -10.42
CA GLY A 18 -5.47 -5.07 -10.60
C GLY A 18 -6.47 -3.94 -10.36
N GLY A 19 -6.04 -2.77 -9.87
CA GLY A 19 -6.96 -1.73 -9.40
C GLY A 19 -7.77 -2.15 -8.16
N LEU A 20 -7.21 -3.03 -7.34
CA LEU A 20 -7.88 -3.67 -6.19
C LEU A 20 -7.31 -3.25 -4.83
N LEU A 21 -6.59 -2.12 -4.76
CA LEU A 21 -6.01 -1.65 -3.49
C LEU A 21 -7.06 -1.37 -2.40
N ASP A 22 -8.30 -1.10 -2.78
CA ASP A 22 -9.41 -0.93 -1.83
C ASP A 22 -9.68 -2.19 -1.01
N LEU A 23 -9.29 -3.38 -1.49
CA LEU A 23 -9.41 -4.62 -0.72
C LEU A 23 -8.57 -4.62 0.57
N LEU A 24 -7.57 -3.74 0.67
CA LEU A 24 -6.80 -3.57 1.91
C LEU A 24 -7.68 -3.13 3.08
N GLN A 25 -8.86 -2.55 2.81
CA GLN A 25 -9.82 -2.12 3.84
C GLN A 25 -10.34 -3.30 4.66
N LEU A 26 -10.30 -4.52 4.10
CA LEU A 26 -10.65 -5.74 4.83
C LEU A 26 -9.69 -6.03 5.98
N LEU A 27 -8.49 -5.44 5.98
CA LEU A 27 -7.49 -5.58 7.03
C LEU A 27 -7.66 -4.53 8.14
N GLY A 28 -8.31 -3.40 7.85
CA GLY A 28 -8.56 -2.29 8.77
C GLY A 28 -8.51 -0.91 8.10
N ASP A 29 -8.65 0.15 8.89
CA ASP A 29 -8.60 1.54 8.38
C ASP A 29 -7.17 2.00 8.01
N GLU A 30 -6.18 1.31 8.56
CA GLU A 30 -4.76 1.61 8.41
C GLU A 30 -3.94 0.32 8.29
N VAL A 31 -2.98 0.31 7.37
CA VAL A 31 -1.94 -0.72 7.29
C VAL A 31 -0.56 -0.07 7.37
N LEU A 32 0.38 -0.78 8.00
CA LEU A 32 1.76 -0.39 8.12
C LEU A 32 2.56 -0.96 6.95
N VAL A 33 3.38 -0.11 6.32
CA VAL A 33 4.29 -0.52 5.26
C VAL A 33 5.72 -0.34 5.77
N PRO A 34 6.53 -1.42 5.84
CA PRO A 34 7.94 -1.30 6.21
C PRO A 34 8.69 -0.36 5.26
N SER A 35 9.66 0.39 5.77
CA SER A 35 10.48 1.30 4.95
C SER A 35 11.21 0.58 3.82
N ALA A 36 11.67 -0.66 4.04
CA ALA A 36 12.27 -1.49 3.01
C ALA A 36 11.31 -1.80 1.85
N VAL A 37 10.02 -2.04 2.15
CA VAL A 37 8.96 -2.29 1.16
C VAL A 37 8.66 -1.01 0.38
N ALA A 38 8.59 0.14 1.06
CA ALA A 38 8.43 1.43 0.41
C ALA A 38 9.57 1.69 -0.60
N LEU A 39 10.83 1.44 -0.21
CA LEU A 39 11.99 1.59 -1.08
C LEU A 39 11.92 0.64 -2.30
N GLU A 40 11.53 -0.61 -2.10
CA GLU A 40 11.35 -1.58 -3.19
C GLU A 40 10.29 -1.08 -4.19
N ILE A 41 9.16 -0.56 -3.71
CA ILE A 41 8.10 -0.01 -4.56
C ILE A 41 8.64 1.16 -5.40
N GLN A 42 9.34 2.12 -4.77
CA GLN A 42 9.88 3.30 -5.47
C GLN A 42 10.87 2.95 -6.59
N GLN A 43 11.61 1.84 -6.48
CA GLN A 43 12.56 1.40 -7.51
C GLN A 43 11.88 0.88 -8.79
N ARG A 44 10.55 0.70 -8.80
CA ARG A 44 9.79 0.18 -9.94
C ARG A 44 9.50 1.22 -11.02
N GLY A 45 9.80 2.50 -10.76
CA GLY A 45 9.64 3.61 -11.70
C GLY A 45 8.34 4.40 -11.48
N ALA A 46 8.36 5.67 -11.88
CA ALA A 46 7.27 6.64 -11.61
C ALA A 46 5.92 6.27 -12.25
N GLU A 47 5.91 5.39 -13.26
CA GLU A 47 4.71 4.94 -13.95
C GLU A 47 4.17 3.60 -13.41
N ASP A 48 4.84 2.94 -12.45
CA ASP A 48 4.30 1.71 -11.86
C ASP A 48 3.02 2.05 -11.06
N PRO A 49 1.89 1.34 -11.28
CA PRO A 49 0.63 1.59 -10.58
C PRO A 49 0.75 1.57 -9.06
N THR A 50 1.69 0.78 -8.52
CA THR A 50 1.97 0.71 -7.08
C THR A 50 2.62 1.99 -6.58
N VAL A 51 3.52 2.58 -7.36
CA VAL A 51 4.19 3.85 -7.02
C VAL A 51 3.18 4.99 -7.04
N LEU A 52 2.34 5.05 -8.06
CA LEU A 52 1.28 6.06 -8.18
C LEU A 52 0.26 5.98 -7.03
N ALA A 53 -0.04 4.77 -6.57
CA ALA A 53 -0.97 4.55 -5.46
C ALA A 53 -0.32 4.70 -4.06
N TYR A 54 1.01 4.74 -3.98
CA TYR A 54 1.75 4.85 -2.72
C TYR A 54 2.85 5.94 -2.82
N PRO A 55 2.48 7.23 -2.73
CA PRO A 55 3.43 8.33 -2.78
C PRO A 55 4.30 8.43 -1.51
N THR A 56 5.52 8.94 -1.73
CA THR A 56 6.80 8.77 -1.00
C THR A 56 6.84 9.10 0.50
N GLU A 57 5.77 9.59 1.12
CA GLU A 57 5.85 10.21 2.46
C GLU A 57 5.14 9.45 3.60
N ALA A 58 4.40 8.38 3.30
CA ALA A 58 3.52 7.80 4.31
C ALA A 58 4.01 6.43 4.79
N PRO A 59 4.56 6.26 6.02
CA PRO A 59 4.79 4.92 6.61
C PRO A 59 3.48 4.14 6.89
N ARG A 60 2.35 4.74 6.52
CA ARG A 60 0.98 4.32 6.80
C ARG A 60 0.14 4.58 5.58
N LEU A 61 -0.55 3.55 5.10
CA LEU A 61 -1.60 3.69 4.10
C LEU A 61 -2.91 3.91 4.84
N THR A 62 -3.45 5.13 4.80
CA THR A 62 -4.82 5.41 5.23
C THR A 62 -5.77 5.05 4.11
N LEU A 63 -6.66 4.11 4.37
CA LEU A 63 -7.59 3.61 3.37
C LEU A 63 -8.88 4.43 3.46
N ARG A 64 -9.14 5.27 2.44
CA ARG A 64 -10.33 6.11 2.40
C ARG A 64 -11.42 5.42 1.57
N SER A 65 -12.64 5.38 2.10
CA SER A 65 -13.82 4.99 1.32
C SER A 65 -14.12 6.05 0.27
N VAL A 66 -14.18 5.64 -1.00
CA VAL A 66 -14.92 6.36 -2.03
C VAL A 66 -16.38 5.95 -1.86
N GLY A 67 -17.20 6.88 -1.35
CA GLY A 67 -18.65 6.74 -1.30
C GLY A 67 -19.31 7.01 -2.63
#